data_AF-A0A932GVR2-F1
#
_entry.id   AF-A0A932GVR2-F1
#
_cell.length_a   1.000
_cell.length_b   1.000
_cell.length_c   1.000
_cell.angle_alpha   90.00
_cell.angle_beta   90.00
_cell.angle_gamma   90.00
#
_symmetry.space_group_name_H-M   'P 1'
#
loop_
_entity.id
_entity.type
_entity.pdbx_description
1 polymer ?
#
loop_
_entity_poly.entity_id
_entity_poly.type
_entity_poly.pdbx_seq_one_letter_code
_entity_poly.pdbx_strand_id
1 'polypeptide(L)'
;MKTLQFLIDNICADFTLNSLLSLVRTCLAREPATISDITRAIIQRDRSLDIRCAEGLAEGAVLALSESGEVEVRDSRIYATGQQQLPEGGR
;
A
#
# COMPACT_ATOMS: atom_id res chain seq x y z
N MET A 1 -28.38 -17.25 -0.05
CA MET A 1 -27.37 -18.27 0.23
C MET A 1 -26.05 -17.81 -0.37
N LYS A 2 -24.97 -17.75 0.43
CA LYS A 2 -23.63 -17.47 -0.12
C LYS A 2 -23.12 -18.76 -0.78
N THR A 3 -22.72 -18.68 -2.05
CA THR A 3 -22.23 -19.83 -2.83
C THR A 3 -20.76 -20.10 -2.52
N LEU A 4 -20.25 -21.28 -2.87
CA LEU A 4 -18.80 -21.56 -2.80
C LEU A 4 -18.00 -20.55 -3.62
N GLN A 5 -18.53 -20.10 -4.77
CA GLN A 5 -17.93 -19.06 -5.59
C GLN A 5 -17.78 -17.75 -4.82
N PHE A 6 -18.82 -17.32 -4.10
CA PHE A 6 -18.76 -16.13 -3.26
C PHE A 6 -17.66 -16.21 -2.19
N LEU A 7 -17.42 -17.39 -1.61
CA LEU A 7 -16.33 -17.58 -0.63
C LEU A 7 -14.96 -17.45 -1.30
N ILE A 8 -14.77 -18.07 -2.47
CA ILE A 8 -13.52 -18.01 -3.24
C ILE A 8 -13.22 -16.56 -3.65
N ASP A 9 -14.22 -15.84 -4.16
CA ASP A 9 -14.06 -14.45 -4.60
C ASP A 9 -13.61 -13.53 -3.46
N ASN A 10 -14.17 -13.70 -2.26
CA ASN A 10 -13.74 -12.92 -1.09
C ASN A 10 -12.31 -13.24 -0.68
N ILE A 11 -11.92 -14.52 -0.62
CA ILE A 11 -10.55 -14.92 -0.28
C ILE A 11 -9.55 -14.34 -1.28
N CYS A 12 -9.88 -14.38 -2.57
CA CYS A 12 -9.05 -13.79 -3.62
C CYS A 12 -8.95 -12.26 -3.49
N ALA A 13 -10.06 -11.58 -3.18
CA ALA A 13 -10.06 -10.15 -2.95
C ALA A 13 -9.18 -9.77 -1.74
N ASP A 14 -9.31 -10.48 -0.62
CA ASP A 14 -8.51 -10.26 0.58
C ASP A 14 -7.01 -10.49 0.32
N PHE A 15 -6.66 -11.55 -0.42
CA PHE A 15 -5.28 -11.81 -0.80
C PHE A 15 -4.71 -10.70 -1.69
N THR A 16 -5.50 -10.23 -2.65
CA THR A 16 -5.11 -9.14 -3.56
C THR A 16 -4.88 -7.85 -2.79
N LEU A 17 -5.78 -7.50 -1.88
CA LEU A 17 -5.64 -6.34 -1.00
C LEU A 17 -4.37 -6.43 -0.14
N ASN A 18 -4.16 -7.56 0.54
CA ASN A 18 -2.97 -7.76 1.37
C ASN A 18 -1.66 -7.70 0.56
N SER A 19 -1.67 -8.21 -0.68
CA SER A 19 -0.50 -8.14 -1.57
C SER A 19 -0.21 -6.70 -1.98
N LEU A 20 -1.25 -5.91 -2.29
CA LEU A 20 -1.13 -4.50 -2.62
C LEU A 20 -0.58 -3.68 -1.45
N LEU A 21 -1.16 -3.80 -0.25
CA LEU A 21 -0.70 -3.08 0.93
C LEU A 21 0.75 -3.43 1.29
N SER A 22 1.12 -4.71 1.17
CA SER A 22 2.50 -5.17 1.39
C SER A 22 3.49 -4.57 0.38
N LEU A 23 3.07 -4.40 -0.88
CA LEU A 23 3.89 -3.74 -1.90
C LEU A 23 4.15 -2.28 -1.52
N VAL A 24 3.13 -1.55 -1.08
CA VAL A 24 3.28 -0.14 -0.65
C VAL A 24 4.23 -0.04 0.54
N ARG A 25 4.04 -0.87 1.58
CA ARG A 25 4.96 -0.94 2.72
C ARG A 25 6.40 -1.21 2.28
N THR A 26 6.59 -2.12 1.33
CA THR A 26 7.92 -2.44 0.79
C THR A 26 8.56 -1.25 0.08
N CYS A 27 7.78 -0.46 -0.66
CA CYS A 27 8.28 0.77 -1.28
C CYS A 27 8.77 1.76 -0.23
N LEU A 28 7.99 1.93 0.84
CA LEU A 28 8.25 2.91 1.91
C LEU A 28 9.29 2.45 2.94
N ALA A 29 9.62 1.16 3.00
CA ALA A 29 10.61 0.63 3.92
C ALA A 29 12.04 1.11 3.63
N ARG A 30 12.30 1.59 2.41
CA ARG A 30 13.63 2.07 1.99
C ARG A 30 13.77 3.58 2.14
N GLU A 31 12.79 4.31 1.64
CA GLU A 31 12.79 5.76 1.62
C GLU A 31 11.36 6.29 1.41
N PRO A 32 11.10 7.57 1.74
CA PRO A 32 9.84 8.20 1.39
C PRO A 32 9.60 8.17 -0.12
N ALA A 33 8.39 7.81 -0.54
CA ALA A 33 8.04 7.62 -1.96
C ALA A 33 6.89 8.54 -2.38
N THR A 34 6.71 8.74 -3.68
CA THR A 34 5.53 9.41 -4.24
C THR A 34 4.47 8.41 -4.70
N ILE A 35 3.23 8.88 -4.94
CA ILE A 35 2.20 8.07 -5.60
C ILE A 35 2.69 7.52 -6.94
N SER A 36 3.45 8.31 -7.71
CA SER A 36 3.99 7.86 -8.99
C SER A 36 5.02 6.73 -8.84
N ASP A 37 5.82 6.72 -7.78
CA ASP A 37 6.76 5.63 -7.51
C ASP A 37 6.04 4.33 -7.14
N ILE A 38 5.01 4.42 -6.30
CA ILE A 38 4.16 3.30 -5.92
C ILE A 38 3.39 2.76 -7.14
N THR A 39 2.81 3.65 -7.94
CA THR A 39 2.12 3.31 -9.20
C THR A 39 3.04 2.53 -10.13
N ARG A 40 4.29 2.97 -10.28
CA ARG A 40 5.29 2.27 -11.07
C ARG A 40 5.60 0.88 -10.51
N ALA A 41 5.71 0.74 -9.18
CA ALA A 41 5.91 -0.56 -8.54
C ALA A 41 4.73 -1.52 -8.77
N ILE A 42 3.49 -1.02 -8.73
CA ILE A 42 2.28 -1.80 -9.03
C ILE A 42 2.32 -2.32 -10.47
N ILE A 43 2.60 -1.46 -11.45
CA ILE A 43 2.69 -1.84 -12.87
C ILE A 43 3.84 -2.83 -13.13
N GLN A 44 4.96 -2.68 -12.41
CA GLN A 44 6.07 -3.63 -12.53
C GLN A 44 5.68 -5.03 -12.05
N ARG A 45 4.81 -5.11 -11.03
CA ARG A 45 4.31 -6.36 -10.47
C ARG A 45 3.19 -6.98 -11.33
N ASP A 46 2.31 -6.16 -11.87
CA ASP A 46 1.28 -6.57 -12.81
C ASP A 46 1.24 -5.65 -14.03
N ARG A 47 1.81 -6.14 -15.13
CA ARG A 47 1.91 -5.41 -16.41
C ARG A 47 0.61 -5.37 -17.20
N SER A 48 -0.43 -6.08 -16.75
CA SER A 48 -1.75 -6.07 -17.40
C SER A 48 -2.61 -4.88 -16.97
N LEU A 49 -2.26 -4.23 -15.85
CA LEU A 49 -2.94 -3.03 -15.37
C LEU A 49 -2.61 -1.81 -16.23
N ASP A 50 -3.62 -1.02 -16.56
CA ASP A 50 -3.40 0.30 -17.13
C ASP A 50 -2.96 1.31 -16.06
N ILE A 51 -2.34 2.39 -16.52
CA ILE A 51 -1.75 3.41 -15.65
C ILE A 51 -2.76 4.05 -14.69
N ARG A 52 -4.02 4.28 -15.13
CA ARG A 52 -5.04 4.93 -14.29
C ARG A 52 -5.56 3.98 -13.22
N CYS A 53 -5.73 2.70 -13.55
CA CYS A 53 -6.06 1.69 -12.55
C CYS A 53 -4.95 1.54 -11.51
N ALA A 54 -3.68 1.49 -11.95
CA ALA A 54 -2.55 1.40 -11.03
C ALA A 54 -2.42 2.62 -10.11
N GLU A 55 -2.68 3.83 -10.64
CA GLU A 55 -2.70 5.07 -9.86
C GLU A 55 -3.82 5.06 -8.80
N GLY A 56 -5.05 4.68 -9.19
CA GLY A 56 -6.16 4.55 -8.24
C GLY A 56 -5.90 3.50 -7.15
N LEU A 57 -5.22 2.39 -7.49
CA LEU A 57 -4.78 1.40 -6.50
C LEU A 57 -3.71 1.96 -5.56
N ALA A 58 -2.77 2.75 -6.07
CA ALA A 58 -1.74 3.40 -5.26
C ALA A 58 -2.38 4.38 -4.27
N GLU A 59 -3.27 5.27 -4.74
CA GLU A 59 -3.99 6.22 -3.91
C GLU A 59 -4.84 5.53 -2.84
N GLY A 60 -5.63 4.53 -3.23
CA GLY A 60 -6.47 3.77 -2.31
C GLY A 60 -5.66 3.02 -1.25
N ALA A 61 -4.54 2.41 -1.64
CA ALA A 61 -3.66 1.71 -0.70
C ALA A 61 -2.98 2.67 0.30
N VAL A 62 -2.53 3.83 -0.17
CA VAL A 62 -1.94 4.87 0.70
C VAL A 62 -3.00 5.44 1.65
N LEU A 63 -4.21 5.70 1.17
CA LEU A 63 -5.32 6.15 2.01
C LEU A 63 -5.63 5.12 3.11
N ALA A 64 -5.77 3.84 2.75
CA ALA A 64 -6.05 2.78 3.72
C ALA A 64 -4.95 2.66 4.78
N LEU A 65 -3.67 2.77 4.40
CA LEU A 65 -2.54 2.76 5.33
C LEU A 65 -2.47 4.05 6.18
N SER A 66 -2.94 5.18 5.63
CA SER A 66 -2.99 6.44 6.36
C SER A 66 -4.08 6.39 7.42
N GLU A 67 -5.24 5.81 7.10
CA GLU A 67 -6.34 5.59 8.04
C GLU A 67 -5.94 4.61 9.16
N SER A 68 -5.10 3.62 8.87
CA SER A 68 -4.52 2.72 9.89
C SER A 68 -3.37 3.34 10.68
N GLY A 69 -2.91 4.54 10.31
CA GLY A 69 -1.80 5.24 10.96
C GLY A 69 -0.43 4.64 10.69
N GLU A 70 -0.29 3.82 9.62
CA GLU A 70 0.97 3.20 9.18
C GLU A 70 1.77 4.06 8.20
N VAL A 71 1.13 5.06 7.59
CA VAL A 71 1.81 6.06 6.75
C VAL A 71 1.31 7.48 7.03
N GLU A 72 2.16 8.45 6.72
CA GLU A 72 1.86 9.88 6.75
C GLU A 72 2.20 10.49 5.37
N VAL A 73 1.33 11.35 4.85
CA VAL A 73 1.57 12.08 3.60
C VAL A 73 1.97 13.51 3.92
N ARG A 74 3.19 13.92 3.51
CA ARG A 74 3.73 15.27 3.71
C ARG A 74 4.41 15.75 2.43
N ASP A 75 4.11 16.98 2.00
CA ASP A 75 4.74 17.60 0.82
C ASP A 75 4.77 16.71 -0.44
N SER A 76 3.65 16.03 -0.72
CA SER A 76 3.50 15.07 -1.83
C SER A 76 4.39 13.81 -1.76
N ARG A 77 4.99 13.55 -0.60
CA ARG A 77 5.73 12.33 -0.29
C ARG A 77 5.02 11.56 0.81
N ILE A 78 5.17 10.25 0.76
CA ILE A 78 4.56 9.31 1.67
C ILE A 78 5.69 8.75 2.53
N TYR A 79 5.48 8.77 3.83
CA TYR A 79 6.43 8.34 4.85
C TYR A 79 5.81 7.18 5.60
N ALA A 80 6.57 6.12 5.85
CA ALA A 80 6.15 5.12 6.82
C ALA A 80 6.21 5.74 8.22
N THR A 81 5.10 5.71 8.95
CA THR A 81 5.06 6.11 10.37
C THR A 81 5.54 4.92 11.18
N GLY A 82 6.83 4.92 11.49
CA GLY A 82 7.43 3.78 12.17
C GLY A 82 6.78 3.51 13.53
N GLN A 83 6.30 2.29 13.75
CA GLN A 83 6.50 1.61 15.04
C GLN A 83 7.97 1.18 15.25
N GLN A 84 8.93 1.83 14.58
CA GLN A 84 10.35 1.81 14.92
C GLN A 84 10.89 3.24 15.04
N GLN A 85 10.27 4.04 15.90
CA GLN A 85 10.99 5.09 16.62
C GLN A 85 10.91 4.73 18.11
N LEU A 86 11.81 3.85 18.55
CA LEU A 86 12.15 3.79 19.98
C LEU A 86 12.78 5.15 20.34
N PRO A 87 12.41 5.72 21.51
CA PRO A 87 12.77 7.07 21.88
C PRO A 87 14.28 7.23 22.02
N GLU A 88 14.77 8.39 21.62
CA GLU A 88 16.04 8.93 22.08
C GLU A 88 16.04 8.96 23.62
N GLY A 89 16.68 7.98 24.24
CA GLY A 89 17.18 8.05 25.61
C GLY A 89 18.68 7.85 25.53
N GLY A 90 19.55 8.79 25.88
CA GLY A 90 19.40 9.87 26.85
C GLY A 90 20.50 9.68 27.89
N ARG A 91 21.71 10.16 27.55
CA ARG A 91 22.93 10.28 28.36
C ARG A 91 23.52 9.02 29.02
#